data_AF-A0A1V5LBP7-F1
#
_entry.id   AF-A0A1V5LBP7-F1
#
_cell.length_a   1.000
_cell.length_b   1.000
_cell.length_c   1.000
_cell.angle_alpha   90.00
_cell.angle_beta   90.00
_cell.angle_gamma   90.00
#
_symmetry.space_group_name_H-M   'P 1'
#
loop_
_entity.id
_entity.type
_entity.pdbx_description
1 polymer ?
#
loop_
_entity_poly.entity_id
_entity_poly.type
_entity_poly.pdbx_seq_one_letter_code
_entity_poly.pdbx_strand_id
1 'polypeptide(L)'
;MVERQVRAALEGLTDAQVAGLVIAYEPVWAIGTGVVATTEQAQEVHALIRALVGKLCSESVAAALRIQYGGSMKPDNAGQLLAQKDIDGGLIGGASLDARSFLDIVYA
;
A
#
# COMPACT_ATOMS: atom_id res chain seq x y z
N MET A 1 4.64 -13.54 6.74
CA MET A 1 5.79 -12.60 6.73
C MET A 1 5.34 -11.16 7.00
N VAL A 2 4.43 -10.61 6.17
CA VAL A 2 3.90 -9.24 6.32
C VAL A 2 3.36 -8.95 7.72
N GLU A 3 2.54 -9.83 8.29
CA GLU A 3 2.01 -9.64 9.65
C GLU A 3 3.11 -9.43 10.70
N ARG A 4 4.19 -10.20 10.64
CA ARG A 4 5.33 -10.05 11.57
C ARG A 4 5.99 -8.68 11.43
N GLN A 5 6.14 -8.19 10.19
CA GLN A 5 6.73 -6.87 9.91
C GLN A 5 5.86 -5.74 10.45
N VAL A 6 4.54 -5.81 10.20
CA VAL A 6 3.59 -4.80 10.69
C VAL A 6 3.57 -4.77 12.22
N ARG A 7 3.48 -5.94 12.89
CA ARG A 7 3.50 -5.99 14.36
C ARG A 7 4.76 -5.36 14.95
N ALA A 8 5.92 -5.72 14.43
CA ALA A 8 7.19 -5.19 14.91
C ALA A 8 7.35 -3.68 14.64
N ALA A 9 6.85 -3.19 13.50
CA ALA A 9 6.93 -1.77 13.15
C ALA A 9 6.01 -0.88 14.00
N LEU A 10 4.90 -1.42 14.52
CA LEU A 10 3.94 -0.68 15.33
C LEU A 10 4.19 -0.81 16.84
N GLU A 11 5.12 -1.66 17.26
CA GLU A 11 5.43 -1.89 18.68
C GLU A 11 5.88 -0.60 19.37
N GLY A 12 5.21 -0.24 20.46
CA GLY A 12 5.50 0.97 21.24
C GLY A 12 4.94 2.28 20.68
N LEU A 13 4.26 2.26 19.54
CA LEU A 13 3.57 3.43 19.00
C LEU A 13 2.19 3.61 19.64
N THR A 14 1.79 4.87 19.83
CA THR A 14 0.43 5.23 20.24
C THR A 14 -0.52 5.20 19.04
N ASP A 15 -1.81 4.97 19.29
CA ASP A 15 -2.87 5.02 18.28
C ASP A 15 -2.83 6.30 17.41
N ALA A 16 -2.56 7.45 18.03
CA ALA A 16 -2.47 8.72 17.32
C ALA A 16 -1.26 8.78 16.36
N GLN A 17 -0.13 8.18 16.75
CA GLN A 17 1.04 8.05 15.87
C GLN A 17 0.72 7.10 14.72
N VAL A 18 0.13 5.94 15.00
CA VAL A 18 -0.24 4.94 13.97
C VAL A 18 -1.22 5.53 12.96
N ALA A 19 -2.23 6.28 13.41
CA ALA A 19 -3.19 6.93 12.52
C ALA A 19 -2.54 7.94 11.54
N GLY A 20 -1.40 8.52 11.91
CA GLY A 20 -0.64 9.45 11.05
C GLY A 20 0.32 8.76 10.07
N LEU A 21 0.55 7.45 10.19
CA LEU A 21 1.51 6.72 9.36
C LEU A 21 1.01 6.50 7.93
N VAL A 22 1.97 6.10 7.10
CA VAL A 22 1.73 5.48 5.80
C VAL A 22 2.48 4.14 5.79
N ILE A 23 1.81 3.06 5.40
CA ILE A 23 2.45 1.77 5.15
C ILE A 23 2.50 1.55 3.64
N ALA A 24 3.68 1.30 3.08
CA ALA A 24 3.80 0.85 1.69
C ALA A 24 4.03 -0.67 1.65
N TYR A 25 3.10 -1.40 1.03
CA TYR A 25 3.26 -2.82 0.75
C TYR A 25 4.01 -3.02 -0.57
N GLU A 26 5.18 -3.63 -0.48
CA GLU A 26 6.03 -3.93 -1.63
C GLU A 26 6.22 -5.46 -1.78
N PRO A 27 5.49 -6.12 -2.71
CA PRO A 27 5.81 -7.49 -3.07
C PRO A 27 7.18 -7.52 -3.76
N VAL A 28 8.23 -7.91 -3.03
CA VAL A 28 9.64 -7.86 -3.51
C VAL A 28 9.83 -8.56 -4.85
N TRP A 29 9.11 -9.66 -5.08
CA TRP A 29 9.14 -10.40 -6.35
C TRP A 29 8.55 -9.63 -7.54
N ALA A 30 7.77 -8.58 -7.29
CA ALA A 30 7.18 -7.71 -8.31
C ALA A 30 7.97 -6.41 -8.54
N ILE A 31 9.07 -6.18 -7.81
CA ILE A 31 9.88 -4.96 -7.93
C ILE A 31 10.86 -5.11 -9.09
N GLY A 32 10.70 -4.31 -10.16
CA GLY A 32 11.67 -4.24 -11.25
C GLY A 32 11.79 -5.51 -12.12
N THR A 33 10.94 -6.52 -11.89
CA THR A 33 10.95 -7.80 -12.61
C THR A 33 10.04 -7.80 -13.83
N GLY A 34 9.16 -6.80 -13.97
CA GLY A 34 8.10 -6.77 -14.98
C GLY A 34 6.92 -7.70 -14.68
N VAL A 35 7.01 -8.53 -13.65
CA VAL A 35 5.91 -9.32 -13.11
C VAL A 35 5.19 -8.47 -12.08
N VAL A 36 3.92 -8.18 -12.30
CA VAL A 36 3.11 -7.34 -11.40
C VAL A 36 2.19 -8.25 -10.60
N ALA A 37 1.99 -7.96 -9.32
CA ALA A 37 0.94 -8.65 -8.56
C ALA A 37 -0.42 -8.33 -9.17
N THR A 38 -1.34 -9.29 -9.20
CA THR A 38 -2.70 -8.98 -9.65
C THR A 38 -3.34 -7.99 -8.67
N THR A 39 -4.36 -7.27 -9.15
CA THR A 39 -5.15 -6.35 -8.31
C THR A 39 -5.73 -7.05 -7.09
N GLU A 40 -6.15 -8.30 -7.24
CA GLU A 40 -6.71 -9.12 -6.16
C GLU A 40 -5.64 -9.51 -5.14
N GLN A 41 -4.43 -9.85 -5.59
CA GLN A 41 -3.30 -10.14 -4.70
C GLN A 41 -2.87 -8.90 -3.90
N ALA A 42 -2.85 -7.73 -4.54
CA ALA A 42 -2.57 -6.47 -3.86
C ALA A 42 -3.65 -6.15 -2.80
N GLN A 43 -4.92 -6.26 -3.18
CA GLN A 43 -6.05 -6.06 -2.29
C GLN A 43 -6.05 -7.02 -1.10
N GLU A 44 -5.75 -8.31 -1.31
CA GLU A 44 -5.72 -9.31 -0.23
C GLU A 44 -4.72 -8.92 0.87
N VAL A 45 -3.51 -8.50 0.48
CA VAL A 45 -2.47 -8.13 1.44
C VAL A 45 -2.78 -6.79 2.11
N HIS A 46 -3.33 -5.82 1.38
CA HIS A 46 -3.75 -4.55 1.96
C HIS A 46 -4.88 -4.72 2.99
N ALA A 47 -5.89 -5.54 2.67
CA ALA A 47 -6.96 -5.88 3.60
C ALA A 47 -6.42 -6.60 4.84
N LEU A 48 -5.44 -7.50 4.68
CA LEU A 48 -4.75 -8.16 5.79
C LEU A 48 -4.03 -7.15 6.69
N ILE A 49 -3.31 -6.17 6.11
CA ILE A 49 -2.62 -5.12 6.87
C ILE A 49 -3.66 -4.28 7.65
N ARG A 50 -4.72 -3.82 6.99
CA ARG A 50 -5.76 -3.00 7.64
C ARG A 50 -6.46 -3.75 8.78
N ALA A 51 -6.84 -5.00 8.55
CA ALA A 51 -7.47 -5.84 9.57
C ALA A 51 -6.52 -6.12 10.75
N LEU A 52 -5.21 -6.24 10.50
CA LEU A 52 -4.22 -6.40 11.55
C LEU A 52 -4.08 -5.14 12.40
N VAL A 53 -4.06 -3.96 11.77
CA VAL A 53 -4.03 -2.67 12.47
C VAL A 53 -5.29 -2.49 13.32
N GLY A 54 -6.46 -2.87 12.81
CA GLY A 54 -7.72 -2.82 13.57
C GLY A 54 -7.69 -3.66 14.84
N LYS A 55 -7.02 -4.83 14.80
CA LYS A 55 -6.80 -5.72 15.95
C LYS A 55 -5.75 -5.22 16.93
N LEU A 56 -4.70 -4.56 16.44
CA LEU A 56 -3.57 -4.08 17.25
C LEU A 56 -3.85 -2.75 17.94
N CYS A 57 -4.62 -1.89 17.28
CA CYS A 57 -4.99 -0.56 17.73
C CYS A 57 -6.52 -0.50 17.88
N SER A 58 -7.20 0.05 16.87
CA SER A 58 -8.65 0.14 16.80
C SER A 58 -9.12 0.28 15.36
N GLU A 59 -10.40 0.01 15.10
CA GLU A 59 -11.00 0.16 13.77
C GLU A 59 -10.92 1.60 13.24
N SER A 60 -10.99 2.61 14.11
CA SER A 60 -10.84 4.01 13.71
C SER A 60 -9.41 4.33 13.25
N VAL A 61 -8.39 3.79 13.93
CA VAL A 61 -6.99 3.92 13.52
C VAL A 61 -6.75 3.19 12.20
N ALA A 62 -7.30 1.99 12.03
CA ALA A 62 -7.19 1.22 10.80
C ALA A 62 -7.86 1.92 9.60
N ALA A 63 -8.99 2.61 9.82
CA ALA A 63 -9.66 3.39 8.78
C ALA A 63 -8.90 4.67 8.41
N ALA A 64 -8.18 5.28 9.35
CA ALA A 64 -7.40 6.50 9.11
C ALA A 64 -6.03 6.21 8.46
N LEU A 65 -5.47 5.03 8.69
CA LEU A 65 -4.18 4.61 8.14
C LEU A 65 -4.23 4.54 6.61
N ARG A 66 -3.21 5.11 5.97
CA ARG A 66 -3.00 5.00 4.52
C ARG A 66 -2.08 3.83 4.19
N ILE A 67 -2.49 2.99 3.26
CA ILE A 67 -1.76 1.80 2.80
C ILE A 67 -1.52 1.94 1.28
N GLN A 68 -0.27 2.08 0.89
CA GLN A 68 0.17 2.27 -0.49
C GLN A 68 0.65 0.95 -1.11
N TYR A 69 0.45 0.80 -2.41
CA TYR A 69 1.01 -0.30 -3.19
C TYR A 69 2.34 0.11 -3.87
N GLY A 70 3.40 -0.69 -3.72
CA GLY A 70 4.71 -0.42 -4.34
C GLY A 70 5.20 -1.47 -5.34
N GLY A 71 4.33 -2.40 -5.77
CA GLY A 71 4.70 -3.51 -6.67
C GLY A 71 4.64 -3.18 -8.17
N SER A 72 5.40 -2.20 -8.67
CA SER A 72 5.39 -1.81 -10.11
C SER A 72 4.06 -1.21 -10.60
N MET A 73 3.51 -0.24 -9.86
CA MET A 73 2.39 0.60 -10.35
C MET A 73 2.84 1.49 -11.52
N LYS A 74 1.99 1.56 -12.55
CA LYS A 74 2.19 2.26 -13.83
C LYS A 74 0.88 2.90 -14.27
N PRO A 75 0.90 3.84 -15.24
CA PRO A 75 -0.32 4.48 -15.73
C PRO A 75 -1.41 3.51 -16.19
N ASP A 76 -1.04 2.37 -16.77
CA ASP A 76 -1.97 1.39 -17.33
C ASP A 76 -2.73 0.56 -16.27
N ASN A 77 -2.18 0.44 -15.06
CA ASN A 77 -2.77 -0.36 -13.99
C ASN A 77 -3.16 0.45 -12.74
N ALA A 78 -2.75 1.72 -12.64
CA ALA A 78 -3.00 2.57 -11.48
C ALA A 78 -4.49 2.68 -11.15
N GLY A 79 -5.35 2.97 -12.14
CA GLY A 79 -6.79 3.10 -11.89
C GLY A 79 -7.44 1.83 -11.34
N GLN A 80 -7.01 0.65 -11.79
CA GLN A 80 -7.55 -0.63 -11.29
C GLN A 80 -7.06 -0.96 -9.87
N LEU A 81 -5.82 -0.59 -9.55
CA LEU A 81 -5.25 -0.72 -8.21
C LEU A 81 -5.93 0.27 -7.24
N LEU A 82 -6.09 1.53 -7.63
CA LEU A 82 -6.73 2.57 -6.80
C LEU A 82 -8.24 2.34 -6.62
N ALA A 83 -8.88 1.56 -7.50
CA ALA A 83 -10.26 1.13 -7.32
C ALA A 83 -10.42 0.03 -6.23
N GLN A 84 -9.33 -0.57 -5.76
CA GLN A 84 -9.39 -1.58 -4.69
C GLN A 84 -9.68 -0.92 -3.34
N LYS A 85 -10.52 -1.57 -2.54
CA LYS A 85 -11.06 -1.01 -1.30
C LYS A 85 -9.99 -0.56 -0.30
N ASP A 86 -8.88 -1.29 -0.20
CA ASP A 86 -7.87 -1.08 0.84
C ASP A 86 -6.56 -0.49 0.30
N ILE A 87 -6.53 -0.06 -0.97
CA ILE A 87 -5.36 0.58 -1.61
C ILE A 87 -5.58 2.09 -1.64
N ASP A 88 -4.79 2.83 -0.85
CA ASP A 88 -4.95 4.28 -0.66
C ASP A 88 -3.98 5.12 -1.52
N GLY A 89 -3.18 4.48 -2.37
CA GLY A 89 -2.18 5.16 -3.20
C GLY A 89 -1.06 4.25 -3.67
N GLY A 90 -0.02 4.87 -4.26
CA GLY A 90 1.16 4.16 -4.75
C GLY A 90 2.49 4.72 -4.24
N LEU A 91 3.44 3.83 -3.96
CA LEU A 91 4.86 4.15 -3.81
C LEU A 91 5.55 3.87 -5.15
N ILE A 92 5.80 4.93 -5.93
CA ILE A 92 6.15 4.79 -7.35
C ILE A 92 7.66 4.83 -7.55
N GLY A 93 8.22 3.72 -8.03
CA GLY A 93 9.62 3.61 -8.44
C GLY A 93 9.87 4.20 -9.83
N GLY A 94 10.28 3.38 -10.79
CA GLY A 94 10.74 3.84 -12.12
C GLY A 94 9.76 4.72 -12.90
N ALA A 95 8.45 4.50 -12.78
CA ALA A 95 7.43 5.32 -13.45
C ALA A 95 7.36 6.77 -12.91
N SER A 96 7.98 7.07 -11.76
CA SER A 96 8.10 8.43 -11.24
C SER A 96 9.20 9.26 -11.92
N LEU A 97 10.10 8.62 -12.66
CA LEU A 97 11.25 9.28 -13.30
C LEU A 97 10.91 9.95 -14.63
N ASP A 98 9.74 9.63 -15.21
CA ASP A 98 9.19 10.32 -16.37
C ASP A 98 8.00 11.19 -15.94
N ALA A 99 8.05 12.48 -16.24
CA ALA A 99 7.07 13.44 -15.74
C ALA A 99 5.64 13.15 -16.22
N ARG A 100 5.48 12.65 -17.46
CA ARG A 100 4.15 12.31 -18.01
C ARG A 100 3.61 11.07 -17.31
N SER A 101 4.40 10.01 -17.24
CA SER A 101 4.05 8.77 -16.54
C SER A 101 3.68 9.03 -15.07
N PHE A 102 4.42 9.90 -14.38
CA PHE A 102 4.10 10.23 -13.00
C PHE A 102 2.79 11.02 -12.88
N LEU A 103 2.55 12.01 -13.75
CA LEU A 103 1.29 12.76 -13.75
C LEU A 103 0.09 11.86 -14.07
N ASP A 104 0.23 10.93 -15.01
CA ASP A 104 -0.84 9.99 -15.36
C ASP A 104 -1.22 9.10 -14.16
N ILE A 105 -0.26 8.71 -13.30
CA ILE A 105 -0.55 7.98 -12.06
C ILE A 105 -1.20 8.89 -11.01
N VAL A 106 -0.77 10.15 -10.89
CA VAL A 106 -1.35 11.11 -9.93
C VAL A 106 -2.82 11.42 -10.25
N TYR A 107 -3.20 11.40 -11.53
CA TYR A 107 -4.57 11.65 -11.98
C TYR A 107 -5.42 10.40 -12.24
N ALA A 108 -4.91 9.21 -11.89
CA ALA A 108 -5.57 7.93 -12.10
C ALA A 108 -6.80 7.71 -11.21
#